data_AF-A0A967BY01-F1
#
_entry.id   AF-A0A967BY01-F1
#
_cell.length_a   1.000
_cell.length_b   1.000
_cell.length_c   1.000
_cell.angle_alpha   90.00
_cell.angle_beta   90.00
_cell.angle_gamma   90.00
#
_symmetry.space_group_name_H-M   'P 1'
#
loop_
_entity.id
_entity.type
_entity.pdbx_description
1 polymer ?
#
loop_
_entity_poly.entity_id
_entity_poly.type
_entity_poly.pdbx_seq_one_letter_code
_entity_poly.pdbx_strand_id
1 'polypeptide(L)'
;MKKIILIIVFLLFIICIGGLLYYYYNNNFILQNNIKQAKITNIDKETICEKDADCLPEDPLIGILYLCKDKKCVEKFLNSPASNNCQEKGGKIEIRLNAKDIEYRVCVFSDQSECEEWKFFHQECLPGDFNPKDDIWEGEIIKSRNIEDNYYFRMLNGSEVKIGATDNQIRDLLSSLEDKKKIIKLKGIMSNSFDSSGYKKLNVEQIVNLNDIVFKQIDEKTSFEKAKKAIQKDDKFVEEGGDNLELINTQTLKCPYCWIFDFYYFDKEKNKKKVEVKMQEGEVKKISYIKESEILYDCEEFSMVKVCTEQYDPVCAKLEKILPKRDNNKLNSNSDYKIIEWKTFSNPCKACIYKSKVDKIVGYKNGECENI
;
A
#
# COMPACT_ATOMS: atom_id res chain seq x y z
N MET A 1 -10.23 -46.50 -41.66
CA MET A 1 -11.01 -46.83 -40.44
C MET A 1 -10.19 -46.78 -39.15
N LYS A 2 -9.10 -47.53 -38.96
CA LYS A 2 -8.33 -47.57 -37.69
C LYS A 2 -7.87 -46.19 -37.14
N LYS A 3 -7.41 -45.27 -38.00
CA LYS A 3 -7.00 -43.91 -37.58
C LYS A 3 -8.16 -43.05 -37.08
N ILE A 4 -9.35 -43.20 -37.66
CA ILE A 4 -10.55 -42.44 -37.25
C ILE A 4 -11.03 -42.92 -35.87
N ILE A 5 -11.00 -44.24 -35.64
CA ILE A 5 -11.34 -44.83 -34.33
C ILE A 5 -10.38 -44.32 -33.24
N LEU A 6 -9.08 -44.22 -33.53
CA LEU A 6 -8.09 -43.71 -32.57
C LEU A 6 -8.34 -42.25 -32.17
N ILE A 7 -8.71 -41.40 -33.14
CA ILE A 7 -9.01 -39.98 -32.90
C ILE A 7 -10.27 -39.83 -32.03
N ILE A 8 -11.32 -40.62 -32.30
CA ILE A 8 -12.56 -40.58 -31.51
C ILE A 8 -12.29 -41.01 -30.06
N VAL A 9 -11.50 -42.07 -29.85
CA VAL A 9 -11.13 -42.53 -28.50
C VAL A 9 -10.32 -41.46 -27.74
N PHE A 10 -9.40 -40.77 -28.42
CA PHE A 10 -8.61 -39.70 -27.81
C PHE A 10 -9.47 -38.48 -27.43
N LEU A 11 -10.43 -38.09 -28.27
CA LEU A 11 -11.35 -36.99 -27.95
C LEU A 11 -12.26 -37.32 -26.76
N LEU A 12 -12.78 -38.55 -26.68
CA LEU A 12 -13.57 -38.99 -25.53
C LEU A 12 -12.75 -38.99 -24.23
N PHE A 13 -11.47 -39.35 -24.30
CA PHE A 13 -10.57 -39.31 -23.16
C PHE A 13 -10.34 -37.88 -22.65
N ILE A 14 -10.15 -36.90 -23.54
CA ILE A 14 -10.01 -35.48 -23.17
C ILE A 14 -11.30 -34.96 -22.51
N ILE A 15 -12.47 -35.31 -23.04
CA ILE A 15 -13.76 -34.90 -22.46
C ILE A 15 -13.93 -35.48 -21.05
N CYS A 16 -13.59 -36.75 -20.84
CA CYS A 16 -13.62 -37.37 -19.52
C CYS A 16 -12.67 -36.69 -18.51
N ILE A 17 -11.43 -36.39 -18.91
CA ILE A 17 -10.48 -35.68 -18.04
C ILE A 17 -10.97 -34.26 -17.72
N GLY A 18 -11.47 -33.54 -18.73
CA GLY A 18 -12.01 -32.19 -18.56
C GLY A 18 -13.21 -32.17 -17.58
N GLY A 19 -14.11 -33.14 -17.69
CA GLY A 19 -15.24 -33.30 -16.78
C GLY A 19 -14.82 -33.59 -15.33
N LEU A 20 -13.82 -34.46 -15.13
CA LEU A 20 -13.28 -34.77 -13.81
C LEU A 20 -12.59 -33.56 -13.17
N LEU A 21 -11.80 -32.80 -13.94
CA LEU A 21 -11.14 -31.59 -13.45
C LEU A 21 -12.16 -30.49 -13.10
N TYR A 22 -13.18 -30.31 -13.93
CA TYR A 22 -14.26 -29.37 -13.65
C TYR A 22 -15.02 -29.73 -12.37
N TYR A 23 -15.36 -31.00 -12.19
CA TYR A 23 -16.02 -31.50 -10.97
C TYR A 23 -15.16 -31.28 -9.72
N TYR A 24 -13.86 -31.57 -9.80
CA TYR A 24 -12.93 -31.37 -8.69
C TYR A 24 -12.78 -29.88 -8.32
N TYR A 25 -12.69 -29.00 -9.33
CA TYR A 25 -12.57 -27.56 -9.10
C TYR A 25 -13.84 -26.98 -8.45
N ASN A 26 -15.02 -27.36 -8.95
CA ASN A 26 -16.29 -26.83 -8.44
C ASN A 26 -16.57 -27.31 -7.00
N ASN A 27 -16.27 -28.56 -6.67
CA ASN A 27 -16.46 -29.07 -5.31
C ASN A 27 -15.49 -28.45 -4.30
N ASN A 28 -14.22 -28.23 -4.66
CA ASN A 28 -13.27 -27.55 -3.77
C ASN A 28 -13.61 -26.07 -3.56
N PHE A 29 -14.14 -25.40 -4.59
CA PHE A 29 -14.61 -24.02 -4.48
C PHE A 29 -15.80 -23.89 -3.53
N ILE A 30 -16.76 -24.82 -3.58
CA ILE A 30 -17.89 -24.88 -2.64
C ILE A 30 -17.40 -25.16 -1.21
N LEU A 31 -16.44 -26.06 -1.03
CA LEU A 31 -15.89 -26.37 0.30
C LEU A 31 -15.19 -25.17 0.94
N GLN A 32 -14.38 -24.44 0.16
CA GLN A 32 -13.66 -23.24 0.61
C GLN A 32 -14.63 -22.10 0.98
N ASN A 33 -15.68 -21.89 0.19
CA ASN A 33 -16.68 -20.85 0.48
C ASN A 33 -17.54 -21.20 1.70
N ASN A 34 -17.89 -22.48 1.89
CA ASN A 34 -18.63 -22.92 3.07
C ASN A 34 -17.79 -22.84 4.35
N ILE A 35 -16.47 -23.11 4.28
CA ILE A 35 -15.55 -22.91 5.42
C ILE A 35 -15.42 -21.41 5.76
N LYS A 36 -15.35 -20.53 4.77
CA LYS A 36 -15.30 -19.07 5.00
C LYS A 36 -16.59 -18.52 5.59
N GLN A 37 -17.76 -18.96 5.11
CA GLN A 37 -19.04 -18.56 5.68
C GLN A 37 -19.25 -19.14 7.09
N ALA A 38 -18.85 -20.39 7.34
CA ALA A 38 -18.92 -21.00 8.67
C ALA A 38 -17.96 -20.37 9.70
N LYS A 39 -16.89 -19.68 9.25
CA LYS A 39 -15.99 -18.92 10.12
C LYS A 39 -16.52 -17.53 10.48
N ILE A 40 -17.47 -17.00 9.71
CA ILE A 40 -18.06 -15.66 9.92
C ILE A 40 -19.39 -15.74 10.70
N THR A 41 -20.02 -16.92 10.81
CA THR A 41 -21.32 -17.07 11.50
C THR A 41 -21.29 -17.96 12.74
N ASN A 42 -20.15 -18.11 13.42
CA ASN A 42 -20.07 -18.93 14.65
C ASN A 42 -19.73 -18.12 15.90
N ILE A 43 -20.42 -17.00 16.10
CA ILE A 43 -20.76 -16.52 17.45
C ILE A 43 -22.22 -16.90 17.72
N ASP A 44 -22.52 -18.20 17.58
CA ASP A 44 -23.82 -18.79 17.95
C ASP A 44 -23.67 -19.73 19.16
N LYS A 45 -22.84 -19.29 20.11
CA LYS A 45 -23.02 -19.66 21.50
C LYS A 45 -23.29 -18.37 22.24
N GLU A 46 -24.44 -18.31 22.90
CA GLU A 46 -24.72 -17.33 23.94
C GLU A 46 -23.67 -17.51 25.04
N THR A 47 -22.48 -16.95 24.84
CA THR A 47 -21.40 -16.98 25.82
C THR A 47 -21.86 -16.07 26.94
N ILE A 48 -22.33 -16.71 28.02
CA ILE A 48 -22.68 -16.03 29.26
C ILE A 48 -21.38 -15.44 29.79
N CYS A 49 -21.31 -14.12 29.87
CA CYS A 49 -20.16 -13.40 30.39
C CYS A 49 -20.46 -12.90 31.82
N GLU A 50 -19.42 -12.76 32.64
CA GLU A 50 -19.50 -12.07 33.94
C GLU A 50 -18.76 -10.74 33.92
N LYS A 51 -17.74 -10.61 33.06
CA LYS A 51 -16.92 -9.40 32.85
C LYS A 51 -16.52 -9.24 31.39
N ASP A 52 -16.13 -8.04 31.00
CA ASP A 52 -15.75 -7.70 29.61
C ASP A 52 -14.62 -8.59 29.06
N ALA A 53 -13.67 -9.00 29.92
CA ALA A 53 -12.57 -9.87 29.53
C ALA A 53 -13.03 -11.26 29.06
N ASP A 54 -14.23 -11.70 29.43
CA ASP A 54 -14.80 -12.99 29.00
C ASP A 54 -15.31 -12.93 27.54
N CYS A 55 -15.38 -11.73 26.96
CA CYS A 55 -15.92 -11.48 25.63
C CYS A 55 -14.85 -11.30 24.53
N LEU A 56 -13.57 -11.45 24.85
CA LEU A 56 -12.48 -11.34 23.88
C LEU A 56 -12.45 -12.58 22.96
N PRO A 57 -12.66 -12.44 21.64
CA PRO A 57 -12.52 -13.55 20.70
C PRO A 57 -11.04 -13.90 20.49
N GLU A 58 -10.77 -15.09 19.92
CA GLU A 58 -9.40 -15.53 19.59
C GLU A 58 -8.70 -14.58 18.61
N ASP A 59 -9.47 -13.97 17.70
CA ASP A 59 -9.02 -12.96 16.73
C ASP A 59 -9.83 -11.64 16.92
N PRO A 60 -9.43 -10.74 17.84
CA PRO A 60 -10.16 -9.49 18.09
C PRO A 60 -10.03 -8.52 16.91
N LEU A 61 -11.17 -8.01 16.44
CA LEU A 61 -11.20 -6.98 15.41
C LEU A 61 -10.62 -5.66 15.98
N ILE A 62 -9.70 -5.05 15.22
CA ILE A 62 -9.05 -3.80 15.61
C ILE A 62 -10.10 -2.68 15.70
N GLY A 63 -10.21 -2.05 16.87
CA GLY A 63 -11.16 -0.95 17.11
C GLY A 63 -12.56 -1.40 17.53
N ILE A 64 -12.75 -2.67 17.90
CA ILE A 64 -13.97 -3.16 18.55
C ILE A 64 -13.66 -3.46 20.03
N LEU A 65 -14.47 -2.90 20.92
CA LEU A 65 -14.50 -3.23 22.33
C LEU A 65 -15.58 -4.29 22.57
N TYR A 66 -15.21 -5.43 23.13
CA TYR A 66 -16.15 -6.48 23.49
C TYR A 66 -16.55 -6.29 24.95
N LEU A 67 -17.84 -6.05 25.19
CA LEU A 67 -18.37 -5.74 26.52
C LEU A 67 -19.33 -6.84 26.99
N CYS A 68 -19.34 -7.10 28.29
CA CYS A 68 -20.35 -7.93 28.90
C CYS A 68 -21.55 -7.07 29.33
N LYS A 69 -22.69 -7.19 28.63
CA LYS A 69 -23.92 -6.48 28.95
C LYS A 69 -25.07 -7.45 29.10
N ASP A 70 -25.77 -7.39 30.24
CA ASP A 70 -26.89 -8.29 30.54
C ASP A 70 -26.52 -9.78 30.40
N LYS A 71 -25.28 -10.13 30.81
CA LYS A 71 -24.66 -11.45 30.65
C LYS A 71 -24.51 -11.93 29.21
N LYS A 72 -24.55 -11.02 28.23
CA LYS A 72 -24.28 -11.30 26.83
C LYS A 72 -23.10 -10.46 26.35
N CYS A 73 -22.21 -11.09 25.59
CA CYS A 73 -21.16 -10.35 24.91
C CYS A 73 -21.77 -9.48 23.82
N VAL A 74 -21.52 -8.17 23.89
CA VAL A 74 -21.92 -7.19 22.89
C VAL A 74 -20.69 -6.53 22.32
N GLU A 75 -20.69 -6.37 21.00
CA GLU A 75 -19.67 -5.60 20.30
C GLU A 75 -20.01 -4.13 20.41
N LYS A 76 -19.08 -3.35 20.94
CA LYS A 76 -19.13 -1.89 20.96
C LYS A 76 -17.94 -1.38 20.19
N PHE A 77 -18.18 -0.79 19.03
CA PHE A 77 -17.12 -0.07 18.32
C PHE A 77 -16.49 0.95 19.28
N LEU A 78 -15.16 0.88 19.43
CA LEU A 78 -14.42 1.92 20.13
C LEU A 78 -14.61 3.17 19.28
N ASN A 79 -15.46 4.07 19.74
CA ASN A 79 -15.65 5.36 19.09
C ASN A 79 -14.31 6.10 19.07
N SER A 80 -13.55 5.94 17.99
CA SER A 80 -12.35 6.72 17.76
C SER A 80 -12.74 8.21 17.73
N PRO A 81 -11.84 9.14 18.06
CA PRO A 81 -12.11 10.57 17.93
C PRO A 81 -12.66 10.95 16.55
N ALA A 82 -12.16 10.30 15.49
CA ALA A 82 -12.65 10.47 14.12
C ALA A 82 -14.07 9.95 13.92
N SER A 83 -14.38 8.76 14.44
CA SER A 83 -15.70 8.14 14.39
C SER A 83 -16.75 8.97 15.17
N ASN A 84 -16.40 9.45 16.37
CA ASN A 84 -17.25 10.38 17.13
C ASN A 84 -17.51 11.67 16.36
N ASN A 85 -16.45 12.29 15.83
CA ASN A 85 -16.59 13.51 15.05
C ASN A 85 -17.46 13.31 13.80
N CYS A 86 -17.36 12.15 13.13
CA CYS A 86 -18.26 11.81 12.02
C CYS A 86 -19.73 11.82 12.46
N GLN A 87 -20.07 11.07 13.51
CA GLN A 87 -21.44 10.94 14.01
C GLN A 87 -21.98 12.26 14.58
N GLU A 88 -21.17 13.01 15.33
CA GLU A 88 -21.53 14.33 15.87
C GLU A 88 -21.84 15.35 14.78
N LYS A 89 -21.23 15.20 13.60
CA LYS A 89 -21.47 16.04 12.43
C LYS A 89 -22.56 15.49 11.50
N GLY A 90 -23.32 14.51 11.96
CA GLY A 90 -24.46 13.94 11.23
C GLY A 90 -24.07 12.96 10.12
N GLY A 91 -22.82 12.50 10.09
CA GLY A 91 -22.35 11.47 9.17
C GLY A 91 -22.60 10.06 9.70
N LYS A 92 -22.75 9.11 8.77
CA LYS A 92 -22.83 7.67 9.03
C LYS A 92 -21.47 7.04 8.72
N ILE A 93 -20.99 6.17 9.59
CA ILE A 93 -19.73 5.43 9.38
C ILE A 93 -20.00 4.19 8.51
N GLU A 94 -19.15 4.00 7.50
CA GLU A 94 -19.04 2.77 6.73
C GLU A 94 -17.62 2.20 6.84
N ILE A 95 -17.51 0.88 6.91
CA ILE A 95 -16.24 0.16 6.89
C ILE A 95 -16.03 -0.36 5.49
N ARG A 96 -14.85 -0.12 4.91
CA ARG A 96 -14.50 -0.53 3.55
C ARG A 96 -13.11 -1.18 3.54
N LEU A 97 -12.86 -2.01 2.54
CA LEU A 97 -11.55 -2.62 2.27
C LEU A 97 -10.88 -1.90 1.10
N ASN A 98 -9.57 -1.68 1.18
CA ASN A 98 -8.80 -1.18 0.05
C ASN A 98 -8.29 -2.33 -0.84
N ALA A 99 -7.57 -2.01 -1.93
CA ALA A 99 -7.04 -3.01 -2.87
C ALA A 99 -6.00 -3.99 -2.27
N LYS A 100 -5.56 -3.77 -1.03
CA LYS A 100 -4.65 -4.63 -0.27
C LYS A 100 -5.37 -5.35 0.87
N ASP A 101 -6.70 -5.41 0.85
CA ASP A 101 -7.56 -5.99 1.89
C ASP A 101 -7.35 -5.36 3.29
N ILE A 102 -6.95 -4.08 3.34
CA ILE A 102 -6.82 -3.33 4.59
C ILE A 102 -8.12 -2.55 4.83
N GLU A 103 -8.69 -2.71 6.02
CA GLU A 103 -9.89 -1.99 6.46
C GLU A 103 -9.60 -0.50 6.71
N TYR A 104 -10.51 0.35 6.24
CA TYR A 104 -10.56 1.78 6.55
C TYR A 104 -12.01 2.22 6.73
N ARG A 105 -12.21 3.38 7.36
CA ARG A 105 -13.55 3.90 7.69
C ARG A 105 -13.85 5.19 6.95
N VAL A 106 -15.08 5.29 6.47
CA VAL A 106 -15.59 6.41 5.68
C VAL A 106 -16.79 7.01 6.41
N CYS A 107 -16.77 8.33 6.56
CA CYS A 107 -17.89 9.15 7.00
C CYS A 107 -18.74 9.57 5.81
N VAL A 108 -19.99 9.10 5.74
CA VAL A 108 -20.95 9.35 4.67
C VAL A 108 -22.01 10.34 5.16
N PHE A 109 -22.19 11.46 4.45
CA PHE A 109 -23.09 12.53 4.84
C PHE A 109 -24.46 12.43 4.13
N SER A 110 -25.44 13.21 4.59
CA SER A 110 -26.82 13.18 4.07
C SER A 110 -26.96 13.66 2.63
N ASP A 111 -26.04 14.48 2.16
CA ASP A 111 -25.90 14.93 0.76
C ASP A 111 -25.16 13.93 -0.13
N GLN A 112 -24.83 12.74 0.42
CA GLN A 112 -24.04 11.67 -0.20
C GLN A 112 -22.57 12.03 -0.45
N SER A 113 -22.05 13.14 0.10
CA SER A 113 -20.61 13.33 0.14
C SER A 113 -19.99 12.32 1.11
N GLU A 114 -18.72 11.99 0.91
CA GLU A 114 -18.01 11.05 1.77
C GLU A 114 -16.56 11.48 2.02
N CYS A 115 -16.08 11.21 3.23
CA CYS A 115 -14.72 11.49 3.65
C CYS A 115 -14.16 10.26 4.38
N GLU A 116 -12.89 9.91 4.18
CA GLU A 116 -12.21 9.03 5.15
C GLU A 116 -12.26 9.69 6.54
N GLU A 117 -12.53 8.92 7.60
CA GLU A 117 -12.90 9.46 8.92
C GLU A 117 -11.79 10.32 9.54
N TRP A 118 -10.52 9.95 9.37
CA TRP A 118 -9.38 10.70 9.89
C TRP A 118 -9.10 11.97 9.08
N LYS A 119 -9.26 11.92 7.75
CA LYS A 119 -9.23 13.12 6.90
C LYS A 119 -10.32 14.11 7.30
N PHE A 120 -11.53 13.63 7.59
CA PHE A 120 -12.61 14.49 8.08
C PHE A 120 -12.29 15.09 9.46
N PHE A 121 -11.80 14.27 10.39
CA PHE A 121 -11.39 14.71 11.72
C PHE A 121 -10.30 15.80 11.69
N HIS A 122 -9.34 15.69 10.77
CA HIS A 122 -8.27 16.66 10.58
C HIS A 122 -8.64 17.84 9.66
N GLN A 123 -9.90 17.95 9.24
CA GLN A 123 -10.39 19.02 8.35
C GLN A 123 -9.70 19.04 6.97
N GLU A 124 -9.15 17.89 6.54
CA GLU A 124 -8.56 17.70 5.21
C GLU A 124 -9.62 17.35 4.14
N CYS A 125 -10.84 17.04 4.61
CA CYS A 125 -12.05 16.77 3.86
C CYS A 125 -13.24 17.42 4.57
N LEU A 126 -14.17 18.04 3.85
CA LEU A 126 -15.38 18.63 4.41
C LEU A 126 -16.66 17.99 3.84
N PRO A 127 -17.81 18.05 4.55
CA PRO A 127 -19.08 17.65 3.98
C PRO A 127 -19.44 18.58 2.81
N GLY A 128 -19.98 18.03 1.73
CA GLY A 128 -20.20 18.76 0.47
C GLY A 128 -18.94 18.94 -0.38
N ASP A 129 -17.74 18.73 0.19
CA ASP A 129 -16.63 18.25 -0.62
C ASP A 129 -17.03 16.82 -1.00
N PHE A 130 -17.64 16.66 -2.17
CA PHE A 130 -17.36 15.46 -2.91
C PHE A 130 -15.83 15.43 -2.93
N ASN A 131 -15.20 14.46 -2.26
CA ASN A 131 -13.75 14.40 -2.13
C ASN A 131 -13.17 13.32 -3.04
N PRO A 132 -13.10 13.61 -4.34
CA PRO A 132 -12.34 12.87 -5.32
C PRO A 132 -10.83 13.17 -5.24
N LYS A 133 -10.25 13.47 -4.07
CA LYS A 133 -8.79 13.69 -4.02
C LYS A 133 -7.97 12.44 -4.33
N ASP A 134 -8.64 11.30 -4.54
CA ASP A 134 -8.06 10.07 -5.07
C ASP A 134 -8.65 9.66 -6.44
N ASP A 135 -9.26 10.58 -7.22
CA ASP A 135 -9.94 10.31 -8.51
C ASP A 135 -8.99 9.92 -9.66
N ILE A 136 -8.34 8.78 -9.50
CA ILE A 136 -7.84 7.98 -10.59
C ILE A 136 -8.93 6.94 -10.85
N TRP A 137 -9.71 7.19 -11.88
CA TRP A 137 -10.77 6.29 -12.32
C TRP A 137 -10.20 5.26 -13.29
N GLU A 138 -10.41 3.98 -13.02
CA GLU A 138 -10.05 2.88 -13.92
C GLU A 138 -11.29 2.36 -14.64
N GLY A 139 -11.17 2.16 -15.95
CA GLY A 139 -12.31 1.82 -16.78
C GLY A 139 -12.02 1.93 -18.26
N GLU A 140 -13.07 1.84 -19.07
CA GLU A 140 -12.99 1.83 -20.53
C GLU A 140 -13.72 3.04 -21.13
N ILE A 141 -13.17 3.56 -22.23
CA ILE A 141 -13.89 4.53 -23.07
C ILE A 141 -14.83 3.77 -23.98
N ILE A 142 -16.11 4.15 -23.94
CA ILE A 142 -17.14 3.67 -24.86
C ILE A 142 -17.78 4.86 -25.56
N LYS A 143 -18.16 4.71 -26.83
CA LYS A 143 -18.93 5.71 -27.57
C LYS A 143 -20.40 5.36 -27.55
N SER A 144 -21.25 6.38 -27.37
CA SER A 144 -22.69 6.19 -27.55
C SER A 144 -23.00 5.96 -29.03
N ARG A 145 -23.72 4.88 -29.32
CA ARG A 145 -24.20 4.58 -30.67
C ARG A 145 -25.31 5.51 -31.14
N ASN A 146 -25.94 6.25 -30.22
CA ASN A 146 -27.21 6.93 -30.46
C ASN A 146 -27.09 8.45 -30.53
N ILE A 147 -25.94 9.03 -30.21
CA ILE A 147 -25.74 10.48 -30.23
C ILE A 147 -24.33 10.75 -30.77
N GLU A 148 -24.23 11.51 -31.86
CA GLU A 148 -22.96 11.92 -32.43
C GLU A 148 -22.10 12.63 -31.36
N ASP A 149 -20.85 12.19 -31.24
CA ASP A 149 -19.78 12.78 -30.43
C ASP A 149 -19.86 12.72 -28.89
N ASN A 150 -20.62 11.78 -28.31
CA ASN A 150 -20.56 11.55 -26.85
C ASN A 150 -19.74 10.32 -26.47
N TYR A 151 -18.64 10.56 -25.73
CA TYR A 151 -17.86 9.53 -25.05
C TYR A 151 -18.37 9.31 -23.63
N TYR A 152 -18.36 8.05 -23.21
CA TYR A 152 -18.67 7.64 -21.86
C TYR A 152 -17.47 6.88 -21.29
N PHE A 153 -17.25 7.06 -20.00
CA PHE A 153 -16.30 6.28 -19.22
C PHE A 153 -17.08 5.24 -18.44
N ARG A 154 -16.85 3.96 -18.75
CA ARG A 154 -17.38 2.85 -17.95
C ARG A 154 -16.33 2.42 -16.94
N MET A 155 -16.59 2.67 -15.67
CA MET A 155 -15.77 2.21 -14.56
C MET A 155 -15.78 0.68 -14.45
N LEU A 156 -14.76 0.11 -13.81
CA LEU A 156 -14.69 -1.34 -13.56
C LEU A 156 -15.87 -1.90 -12.75
N ASN A 157 -16.51 -1.08 -11.92
CA ASN A 157 -17.72 -1.45 -11.17
C ASN A 157 -19.01 -1.43 -12.03
N GLY A 158 -18.89 -1.15 -13.34
CA GLY A 158 -20.00 -1.10 -14.28
C GLY A 158 -20.71 0.26 -14.37
N SER A 159 -20.37 1.22 -13.51
CA SER A 159 -20.96 2.57 -13.55
C SER A 159 -20.48 3.33 -14.78
N GLU A 160 -21.38 4.09 -15.40
CA GLU A 160 -21.08 4.87 -16.61
C GLU A 160 -21.21 6.37 -16.35
N VAL A 161 -20.24 7.14 -16.85
CA VAL A 161 -20.21 8.59 -16.72
C VAL A 161 -19.96 9.21 -18.08
N LYS A 162 -20.65 10.31 -18.38
CA LYS A 162 -20.44 11.03 -19.64
C LYS A 162 -19.19 11.89 -19.55
N ILE A 163 -18.32 11.76 -20.56
CA ILE A 163 -17.09 12.53 -20.65
C ILE A 163 -17.37 13.80 -21.44
N GLY A 164 -17.14 14.95 -20.79
CA GLY A 164 -17.18 16.23 -21.47
C GLY A 164 -15.81 16.62 -21.98
N ALA A 165 -15.54 16.47 -23.28
CA ALA A 165 -14.30 16.94 -23.90
C ALA A 165 -14.54 18.23 -24.69
N THR A 166 -14.23 19.37 -24.08
CA THR A 166 -14.23 20.68 -24.78
C THR A 166 -12.94 20.90 -25.57
N ASP A 167 -11.87 20.18 -25.24
CA ASP A 167 -10.59 20.25 -25.92
C ASP A 167 -10.54 19.27 -27.11
N ASN A 168 -10.15 19.78 -28.29
CA ASN A 168 -10.02 18.97 -29.50
C ASN A 168 -8.93 17.89 -29.36
N GLN A 169 -7.84 18.15 -28.63
CA GLN A 169 -6.76 17.17 -28.42
C GLN A 169 -7.25 15.98 -27.56
N ILE A 170 -8.08 16.26 -26.55
CA ILE A 170 -8.69 15.21 -25.72
C ILE A 170 -9.67 14.38 -26.56
N ARG A 171 -10.42 15.00 -27.46
CA ARG A 171 -11.36 14.30 -28.36
C ARG A 171 -10.64 13.33 -29.31
N ASP A 172 -9.53 13.76 -29.89
CA ASP A 172 -8.72 12.93 -30.78
C ASP A 172 -8.10 11.74 -30.01
N LEU A 173 -7.63 11.98 -28.79
CA LEU A 173 -7.11 10.94 -27.91
C LEU A 173 -8.18 9.92 -27.52
N LEU A 174 -9.37 10.37 -27.11
CA LEU A 174 -10.51 9.49 -26.78
C LEU A 174 -10.92 8.62 -27.96
N SER A 175 -10.99 9.18 -29.17
CA SER A 175 -11.27 8.45 -30.41
C SER A 175 -10.25 7.32 -30.64
N SER A 176 -8.97 7.58 -30.39
CA SER A 176 -7.90 6.58 -30.59
C SER A 176 -7.88 5.44 -29.57
N LEU A 177 -8.56 5.61 -28.43
CA LEU A 177 -8.62 4.66 -27.32
C LEU A 177 -9.86 3.76 -27.40
N GLU A 178 -10.97 4.26 -27.98
CA GLU A 178 -12.23 3.55 -28.18
C GLU A 178 -12.04 2.22 -28.95
N ASP A 179 -11.39 2.27 -30.11
CA ASP A 179 -11.26 1.12 -31.03
C ASP A 179 -10.49 -0.05 -30.42
N LYS A 180 -9.76 0.20 -29.34
CA LYS A 180 -8.85 -0.77 -28.74
C LYS A 180 -9.43 -1.50 -27.53
N LYS A 181 -10.63 -1.10 -27.04
CA LYS A 181 -11.25 -1.62 -25.80
C LYS A 181 -10.24 -1.71 -24.64
N LYS A 182 -9.45 -0.65 -24.48
CA LYS A 182 -8.36 -0.62 -23.50
C LYS A 182 -8.88 -0.08 -22.18
N ILE A 183 -8.49 -0.73 -21.08
CA ILE A 183 -8.61 -0.14 -19.75
C ILE A 183 -7.64 1.04 -19.69
N ILE A 184 -8.13 2.19 -19.26
CA ILE A 184 -7.36 3.42 -19.08
C ILE A 184 -7.57 3.96 -17.67
N LYS A 185 -6.63 4.80 -17.24
CA LYS A 185 -6.76 5.60 -16.01
C LYS A 185 -7.12 7.02 -16.40
N LEU A 186 -8.27 7.52 -15.94
CA LEU A 186 -8.64 8.92 -16.07
C LEU A 186 -8.45 9.62 -14.73
N LYS A 187 -7.75 10.75 -14.75
CA LYS A 187 -7.78 11.70 -13.65
C LYS A 187 -8.64 12.88 -14.07
N GLY A 188 -9.60 13.25 -13.24
CA GLY A 188 -10.50 14.34 -13.57
C GLY A 188 -11.42 14.71 -12.42
N ILE A 189 -12.15 15.79 -12.60
CA ILE A 189 -13.12 16.29 -11.62
C ILE A 189 -14.52 15.91 -12.10
N MET A 190 -15.20 15.09 -11.29
CA MET A 190 -16.61 14.79 -11.51
C MET A 190 -17.47 16.02 -11.20
N SER A 191 -18.38 16.37 -12.09
CA SER A 191 -19.36 17.42 -11.84
C SER A 191 -20.41 16.95 -10.84
N ASN A 192 -20.76 17.83 -9.91
CA ASN A 192 -21.85 17.61 -8.95
C ASN A 192 -23.24 17.77 -9.58
N SER A 193 -23.34 18.30 -10.81
CA SER A 193 -24.62 18.41 -11.52
C SER A 193 -24.79 17.31 -12.56
N PHE A 194 -26.04 16.88 -12.70
CA PHE A 194 -26.46 16.01 -13.80
C PHE A 194 -26.81 16.87 -15.01
N ASP A 195 -26.47 16.41 -16.20
CA ASP A 195 -26.96 17.03 -17.43
C ASP A 195 -28.45 16.70 -17.66
N SER A 196 -29.05 17.28 -18.72
CA SER A 196 -30.45 17.04 -19.09
C SER A 196 -30.76 15.57 -19.44
N SER A 197 -29.73 14.74 -19.61
CA SER A 197 -29.84 13.31 -19.87
C SER A 197 -29.65 12.46 -18.60
N GLY A 198 -29.47 13.09 -17.43
CA GLY A 198 -29.31 12.39 -16.15
C GLY A 198 -27.91 11.83 -15.90
N TYR A 199 -26.89 12.27 -16.65
CA TYR A 199 -25.52 11.82 -16.45
C TYR A 199 -24.69 12.88 -15.73
N LYS A 200 -23.83 12.45 -14.81
CA LYS A 200 -22.74 13.31 -14.30
C LYS A 200 -21.73 13.55 -15.42
N LYS A 201 -21.15 14.76 -15.44
CA LYS A 201 -20.11 15.15 -16.39
C LYS A 201 -18.73 14.97 -15.76
N LEU A 202 -17.86 14.18 -16.37
CA LEU A 202 -16.44 14.12 -15.99
C LEU A 202 -15.65 15.15 -16.81
N ASN A 203 -14.98 16.09 -16.12
CA ASN A 203 -13.99 16.96 -16.73
C ASN A 203 -12.61 16.29 -16.60
N VAL A 204 -12.09 15.79 -17.71
CA VAL A 204 -10.83 15.04 -17.73
C VAL A 204 -9.64 16.00 -17.66
N GLU A 205 -8.79 15.83 -16.66
CA GLU A 205 -7.52 16.56 -16.51
C GLU A 205 -6.36 15.80 -17.14
N GLN A 206 -6.35 14.46 -17.00
CA GLN A 206 -5.28 13.61 -17.49
C GLN A 206 -5.84 12.25 -17.94
N ILE A 207 -5.34 11.76 -19.07
CA ILE A 207 -5.56 10.40 -19.55
C ILE A 207 -4.25 9.64 -19.46
N VAL A 208 -4.23 8.56 -18.71
CA VAL A 208 -3.10 7.61 -18.67
C VAL A 208 -3.54 6.35 -19.39
N ASN A 209 -3.05 6.19 -20.61
CA ASN A 209 -3.23 4.97 -21.38
C ASN A 209 -2.38 3.86 -20.73
N LEU A 210 -3.04 2.85 -20.17
CA LEU A 210 -2.34 1.69 -19.58
C LEU A 210 -1.56 0.86 -20.62
N ASN A 211 -1.70 1.16 -21.91
CA ASN A 211 -0.90 0.56 -22.98
C ASN A 211 0.21 1.47 -23.53
N ASP A 212 0.25 2.75 -23.16
CA ASP A 212 1.52 3.51 -23.21
C ASP A 212 2.37 3.15 -21.96
N ILE A 213 1.73 2.48 -21.00
CA ILE A 213 2.34 1.53 -20.06
C ILE A 213 2.52 0.13 -20.71
N VAL A 214 2.71 0.04 -22.04
CA VAL A 214 3.61 -0.99 -22.60
C VAL A 214 5.05 -0.54 -22.32
N PHE A 215 5.33 -0.29 -21.05
CA PHE A 215 6.68 -0.40 -20.54
C PHE A 215 6.97 -1.89 -20.42
N LYS A 216 8.21 -2.30 -20.71
CA LYS A 216 8.73 -3.55 -20.17
C LYS A 216 8.43 -3.50 -18.68
N GLN A 217 7.35 -4.16 -18.26
CA GLN A 217 7.13 -4.47 -16.86
C GLN A 217 8.27 -5.44 -16.58
N ILE A 218 9.42 -4.91 -16.16
CA ILE A 218 10.46 -5.74 -15.61
C ILE A 218 9.84 -6.16 -14.30
N ASP A 219 9.20 -7.32 -14.36
CA ASP A 219 8.59 -7.99 -13.24
C ASP A 219 9.53 -7.87 -12.04
N GLU A 220 9.00 -7.46 -10.89
CA GLU A 220 9.76 -7.32 -9.65
C GLU A 220 10.59 -8.57 -9.37
N LYS A 221 10.04 -9.75 -9.71
CA LYS A 221 10.75 -11.03 -9.66
C LYS A 221 11.95 -11.09 -10.60
N THR A 222 11.83 -10.55 -11.81
CA THR A 222 12.94 -10.48 -12.77
C THR A 222 14.00 -9.48 -12.33
N SER A 223 13.62 -8.32 -11.80
CA SER A 223 14.54 -7.34 -11.22
C SER A 223 15.27 -7.90 -10.02
N PHE A 224 14.55 -8.59 -9.14
CA PHE A 224 15.10 -9.30 -7.98
C PHE A 224 16.15 -10.34 -8.39
N GLU A 225 15.83 -11.23 -9.34
CA GLU A 225 16.78 -12.25 -9.82
C GLU A 225 18.02 -11.63 -10.48
N LYS A 226 17.87 -10.49 -11.18
CA LYS A 226 19.00 -9.73 -11.72
C LYS A 226 19.86 -9.12 -10.62
N ALA A 227 19.26 -8.50 -9.60
CA ALA A 227 19.97 -7.95 -8.46
C ALA A 227 20.76 -9.04 -7.73
N LYS A 228 20.12 -10.18 -7.42
CA LYS A 228 20.76 -11.32 -6.77
C LYS A 228 21.97 -11.84 -7.56
N LYS A 229 21.82 -12.02 -8.88
CA LYS A 229 22.92 -12.44 -9.76
C LYS A 229 24.05 -11.43 -9.86
N ALA A 230 23.75 -10.13 -9.77
CA ALA A 230 24.77 -9.09 -9.77
C ALA A 230 25.61 -9.12 -8.48
N ILE A 231 24.98 -9.27 -7.31
CA ILE A 231 25.69 -9.39 -6.03
C ILE A 231 26.60 -10.62 -6.02
N GLN A 232 26.10 -11.77 -6.48
CA GLN A 232 26.90 -13.01 -6.52
C GLN A 232 28.12 -12.93 -7.46
N LYS A 233 28.14 -11.97 -8.38
CA LYS A 233 29.26 -11.71 -9.31
C LYS A 233 30.18 -10.57 -8.85
N ASP A 234 29.81 -9.85 -7.80
CA ASP A 234 30.59 -8.73 -7.30
C ASP A 234 31.81 -9.26 -6.54
N ASP A 235 33.01 -8.82 -6.92
CA ASP A 235 34.27 -9.34 -6.39
C ASP A 235 34.34 -9.23 -4.86
N LYS A 236 33.75 -8.17 -4.28
CA LYS A 236 33.74 -7.97 -2.83
C LYS A 236 32.87 -8.99 -2.09
N PHE A 237 31.72 -9.37 -2.64
CA PHE A 237 30.89 -10.44 -2.07
C PHE A 237 31.63 -11.78 -2.07
N VAL A 238 32.35 -12.07 -3.16
CA VAL A 238 33.16 -13.28 -3.32
C VAL A 238 34.35 -13.28 -2.35
N GLU A 239 35.07 -12.17 -2.21
CA GLU A 239 36.21 -12.01 -1.30
C GLU A 239 35.79 -12.22 0.16
N GLU A 240 34.68 -11.61 0.57
CA GLU A 240 34.10 -11.76 1.92
C GLU A 240 33.51 -13.17 2.15
N GLY A 241 33.44 -14.01 1.11
CA GLY A 241 32.87 -15.35 1.11
C GLY A 241 31.43 -15.37 1.57
N GLY A 242 30.62 -14.50 0.97
CA GLY A 242 29.21 -14.47 1.24
C GLY A 242 28.54 -15.77 0.81
N ASP A 243 27.92 -16.47 1.75
CA ASP A 243 27.08 -17.62 1.48
C ASP A 243 25.61 -17.24 1.63
N ASN A 244 24.78 -17.62 0.65
CA ASN A 244 23.33 -17.48 0.62
C ASN A 244 22.79 -16.05 0.83
N LEU A 245 22.23 -15.47 -0.22
CA LEU A 245 21.53 -14.19 -0.17
C LEU A 245 20.05 -14.38 0.19
N GLU A 246 19.61 -13.72 1.25
CA GLU A 246 18.21 -13.65 1.67
C GLU A 246 17.67 -12.24 1.40
N LEU A 247 16.50 -12.15 0.76
CA LEU A 247 15.80 -10.89 0.55
C LEU A 247 15.05 -10.49 1.82
N ILE A 248 15.21 -9.26 2.26
CA ILE A 248 14.54 -8.76 3.47
C ILE A 248 13.42 -7.81 3.10
N ASN A 249 13.73 -6.87 2.21
CA ASN A 249 12.85 -5.77 1.89
C ASN A 249 13.00 -5.36 0.43
N THR A 250 11.88 -4.95 -0.15
CA THR A 250 11.82 -4.32 -1.46
C THR A 250 11.18 -2.94 -1.29
N GLN A 251 11.88 -1.91 -1.73
CA GLN A 251 11.35 -0.55 -1.75
C GLN A 251 11.31 -0.04 -3.19
N THR A 252 10.13 0.42 -3.60
CA THR A 252 9.98 1.15 -4.86
C THR A 252 10.07 2.64 -4.57
N LEU A 253 11.01 3.34 -5.20
CA LEU A 253 11.17 4.78 -5.02
C LEU A 253 10.16 5.57 -5.86
N LYS A 254 10.09 6.89 -5.65
CA LYS A 254 9.23 7.87 -6.37
C LYS A 254 9.39 7.91 -7.91
N CYS A 255 10.20 7.03 -8.51
CA CYS A 255 10.29 6.87 -9.96
C CYS A 255 9.77 5.49 -10.40
N PRO A 256 9.00 5.39 -11.51
CA PRO A 256 8.36 4.14 -11.94
C PRO A 256 9.29 2.94 -12.20
N TYR A 257 10.61 3.16 -12.34
CA TYR A 257 11.61 2.12 -12.70
C TYR A 257 12.76 2.03 -11.69
N CYS A 258 12.56 2.54 -10.48
CA CYS A 258 13.61 2.60 -9.47
C CYS A 258 13.28 1.63 -8.33
N TRP A 259 14.09 0.59 -8.21
CA TRP A 259 13.98 -0.37 -7.12
C TRP A 259 15.21 -0.30 -6.23
N ILE A 260 14.99 -0.37 -4.94
CA ILE A 260 16.01 -0.64 -3.95
C ILE A 260 15.70 -2.01 -3.35
N PHE A 261 16.65 -2.92 -3.49
CA PHE A 261 16.58 -4.26 -2.90
C PHE A 261 17.57 -4.35 -1.75
N ASP A 262 17.07 -4.80 -0.60
CA ASP A 262 17.87 -5.04 0.59
C ASP A 262 18.05 -6.55 0.80
N PHE A 263 19.31 -7.00 0.79
CA PHE A 263 19.69 -8.39 1.01
C PHE A 263 20.51 -8.56 2.29
N TYR A 264 20.38 -9.71 2.96
CA TYR A 264 21.36 -10.19 3.96
C TYR A 264 22.16 -11.34 3.38
N TYR A 265 23.43 -11.42 3.77
CA TYR A 265 24.27 -12.61 3.64
C TYR A 265 25.10 -12.80 4.90
N PHE A 266 25.67 -13.99 5.06
CA PHE A 266 26.69 -14.26 6.07
C PHE A 266 28.05 -14.30 5.42
N ASP A 267 29.01 -13.56 5.98
CA ASP A 267 30.41 -13.66 5.55
C ASP A 267 31.11 -14.91 6.14
N LYS A 268 32.38 -15.13 5.79
CA LYS A 268 33.19 -16.27 6.28
C LYS A 268 33.28 -16.35 7.80
N GLU A 269 33.15 -15.23 8.50
CA GLU A 269 33.21 -15.16 9.96
C GLU A 269 31.83 -15.37 10.61
N LYS A 270 30.81 -15.67 9.81
CA LYS A 270 29.39 -15.77 10.20
C LYS A 270 28.81 -14.47 10.72
N ASN A 271 29.41 -13.33 10.33
CA ASN A 271 28.82 -12.04 10.61
C ASN A 271 27.74 -11.74 9.56
N LYS A 272 26.58 -11.29 10.03
CA LYS A 272 25.46 -10.93 9.17
C LYS A 272 25.76 -9.58 8.52
N LYS A 273 25.69 -9.50 7.19
CA LYS A 273 25.97 -8.26 6.45
C LYS A 273 24.84 -7.91 5.50
N LYS A 274 24.52 -6.62 5.41
CA LYS A 274 23.47 -6.10 4.52
C LYS A 274 24.08 -5.58 3.23
N VAL A 275 23.45 -5.92 2.11
CA VAL A 275 23.77 -5.37 0.80
C VAL A 275 22.54 -4.64 0.27
N GLU A 276 22.71 -3.36 -0.03
CA GLU A 276 21.70 -2.57 -0.73
C GLU A 276 22.04 -2.54 -2.23
N VAL A 277 21.08 -2.90 -3.07
CA VAL A 277 21.20 -2.83 -4.53
C VAL A 277 20.21 -1.81 -5.06
N LYS A 278 20.73 -0.77 -5.71
CA LYS A 278 19.91 0.22 -6.42
C LYS A 278 19.83 -0.14 -7.89
N MET A 279 18.61 -0.31 -8.37
CA MET A 279 18.30 -0.56 -9.77
C MET A 279 17.57 0.63 -10.38
N GLN A 280 17.89 0.91 -11.63
CA GLN A 280 17.18 1.90 -12.45
C GLN A 280 17.02 1.31 -13.84
N GLU A 281 15.79 1.34 -14.37
CA GLU A 281 15.46 0.81 -15.70
C GLU A 281 15.82 -0.68 -15.87
N GLY A 282 15.78 -1.43 -14.76
CA GLY A 282 16.07 -2.87 -14.73
C GLY A 282 17.54 -3.25 -14.85
N GLU A 283 18.43 -2.27 -14.69
CA GLU A 283 19.86 -2.48 -14.55
C GLU A 283 20.32 -2.14 -13.14
N VAL A 284 21.31 -2.90 -12.65
CA VAL A 284 21.96 -2.60 -11.37
C VAL A 284 22.86 -1.39 -11.58
N LYS A 285 22.56 -0.30 -10.87
CA LYS A 285 23.34 0.94 -10.94
C LYS A 285 24.34 1.05 -9.79
N LYS A 286 24.03 0.47 -8.64
CA LYS A 286 24.88 0.52 -7.46
C LYS A 286 24.67 -0.69 -6.55
N ILE A 287 25.77 -1.23 -6.03
CA ILE A 287 25.80 -2.20 -4.94
C ILE A 287 26.52 -1.54 -3.77
N SER A 288 25.91 -1.50 -2.59
CA SER A 288 26.47 -0.93 -1.37
C SER A 288 26.49 -1.98 -0.28
N TYR A 289 27.67 -2.23 0.31
CA TYR A 289 27.82 -3.12 1.46
C TYR A 289 27.74 -2.30 2.73
N ILE A 290 26.73 -2.57 3.54
CA ILE A 290 26.43 -1.86 4.77
C ILE A 290 26.90 -2.74 5.92
N LYS A 291 27.81 -2.22 6.76
CA LYS A 291 28.22 -2.93 7.97
C LYS A 291 27.03 -3.02 8.92
N GLU A 292 26.89 -4.11 9.66
CA GLU A 292 25.78 -4.28 10.61
C GLU A 292 25.70 -3.14 11.63
N SER A 293 26.86 -2.63 12.07
CA SER A 293 26.97 -1.45 12.94
C SER A 293 26.41 -0.15 12.33
N GLU A 294 26.14 -0.13 11.02
CA GLU A 294 25.62 1.02 10.27
C GLU A 294 24.15 0.84 9.88
N ILE A 295 23.55 -0.33 10.13
CA ILE A 295 22.13 -0.57 9.86
C ILE A 295 21.33 0.10 10.97
N LEU A 296 20.59 1.14 10.58
CA LEU A 296 19.68 1.85 11.45
C LEU A 296 18.26 1.61 10.96
N TYR A 297 17.35 1.34 11.89
CA TYR A 297 15.91 1.48 11.69
C TYR A 297 15.61 2.96 11.47
N ASP A 298 14.79 3.24 10.45
CA ASP A 298 14.32 4.60 10.19
C ASP A 298 13.21 5.01 11.17
N CYS A 299 12.84 6.28 11.11
CA CYS A 299 11.84 6.88 11.98
C CYS A 299 10.53 7.20 11.24
N GLU A 300 10.30 6.64 10.06
CA GLU A 300 9.15 6.99 9.21
C GLU A 300 7.83 6.63 9.88
N GLU A 301 7.77 5.46 10.53
CA GLU A 301 6.61 4.97 11.29
C GLU A 301 6.21 5.91 12.44
N PHE A 302 7.17 6.66 12.99
CA PHE A 302 6.95 7.58 14.12
C PHE A 302 6.83 9.05 13.69
N SER A 303 6.89 9.35 12.39
CA SER A 303 6.92 10.72 11.86
C SER A 303 5.69 11.56 12.25
N MET A 304 4.54 10.91 12.45
CA MET A 304 3.27 11.55 12.84
C MET A 304 2.97 11.45 14.34
N VAL A 305 3.77 10.70 15.10
CA VAL A 305 3.51 10.43 16.52
C VAL A 305 3.92 11.63 17.37
N LYS A 306 3.00 12.12 18.22
CA LYS A 306 3.26 13.23 19.16
C LYS A 306 3.54 12.78 20.59
N VAL A 307 3.05 11.59 20.95
CA VAL A 307 3.14 11.03 22.30
C VAL A 307 3.53 9.57 22.17
N CYS A 308 4.56 9.16 22.90
CA CYS A 308 5.02 7.78 22.94
C CYS A 308 4.44 7.04 24.12
N THR A 309 4.30 5.73 24.00
CA THR A 309 3.98 4.86 25.14
C THR A 309 5.18 4.79 26.10
N GLU A 310 4.91 4.49 27.37
CA GLU A 310 5.94 4.30 28.41
C GLU A 310 6.52 2.87 28.41
N GLN A 311 6.31 2.10 27.34
CA GLN A 311 6.93 0.80 27.19
C GLN A 311 8.45 0.95 27.12
N TYR A 312 9.16 0.18 27.93
CA TYR A 312 10.62 0.15 27.95
C TYR A 312 11.13 -0.92 26.99
N ASP A 313 11.75 -0.47 25.90
CA ASP A 313 12.37 -1.27 24.85
C ASP A 313 13.58 -0.48 24.31
N PRO A 314 14.71 -0.48 25.02
CA PRO A 314 15.75 0.51 24.82
C PRO A 314 16.32 0.46 23.40
N VAL A 315 16.59 1.63 22.85
CA VAL A 315 17.23 1.78 21.54
C VAL A 315 18.40 2.74 21.60
N CYS A 316 19.39 2.51 20.76
CA CYS A 316 20.52 3.40 20.58
C CYS A 316 20.35 4.16 19.27
N ALA A 317 20.05 5.45 19.37
CA ALA A 317 19.82 6.30 18.21
C ALA A 317 21.10 7.03 17.78
N LYS A 318 21.29 7.15 16.47
CA LYS A 318 22.34 7.96 15.86
C LYS A 318 21.81 9.36 15.56
N LEU A 319 22.44 10.35 16.16
CA LEU A 319 22.13 11.76 16.02
C LEU A 319 23.19 12.42 15.14
N GLU A 320 22.76 13.24 14.20
CA GLU A 320 23.61 14.08 13.37
C GLU A 320 23.39 15.54 13.75
N LYS A 321 24.42 16.16 14.32
CA LYS A 321 24.41 17.56 14.72
C LYS A 321 25.13 18.39 13.68
N ILE A 322 24.45 19.40 13.14
CA ILE A 322 25.03 20.34 12.19
C ILE A 322 25.49 21.55 12.99
N LEU A 323 26.80 21.75 13.07
CA LEU A 323 27.38 22.91 13.75
C LEU A 323 27.82 23.96 12.72
N PRO A 324 27.42 25.23 12.90
CA PRO A 324 27.93 26.30 12.07
C PRO A 324 29.44 26.46 12.34
N LYS A 325 30.22 26.52 11.27
CA LYS A 325 31.67 26.72 11.38
C LYS A 325 31.94 28.13 11.89
N ARG A 326 32.60 28.23 13.05
CA ARG A 326 32.95 29.51 13.68
C ARG A 326 34.28 29.99 13.08
N ASP A 327 34.24 30.59 11.90
CA ASP A 327 35.42 31.26 11.34
C ASP A 327 35.50 32.69 11.89
N ASN A 328 36.50 32.94 12.74
CA ASN A 328 36.65 34.22 13.44
C ASN A 328 36.99 35.40 12.52
N ASN A 329 37.15 35.22 11.19
CA ASN A 329 37.64 36.29 10.33
C ASN A 329 37.17 36.30 8.86
N LYS A 330 36.14 35.55 8.44
CA LYS A 330 35.50 35.78 7.12
C LYS A 330 34.14 35.10 7.01
N LEU A 331 33.13 35.91 6.73
CA LEU A 331 31.76 35.50 6.42
C LEU A 331 31.69 34.91 4.99
N ASN A 332 32.42 33.82 4.72
CA ASN A 332 32.22 33.02 3.51
C ASN A 332 31.67 31.65 3.91
N SER A 333 30.35 31.64 3.92
CA SER A 333 29.44 30.52 4.16
C SER A 333 29.61 29.41 3.12
N ASN A 334 29.76 28.16 3.57
CA ASN A 334 29.08 26.98 3.01
C ASN A 334 29.61 25.62 3.53
N SER A 335 30.58 25.58 4.47
CA SER A 335 31.01 24.30 5.05
C SER A 335 30.53 24.15 6.48
N ASP A 336 29.29 23.69 6.68
CA ASP A 336 28.86 23.17 7.98
C ASP A 336 29.57 21.84 8.25
N TYR A 337 29.98 21.59 9.50
CA TYR A 337 30.54 20.29 9.88
C TYR A 337 29.52 19.48 10.69
N LYS A 338 29.52 18.17 10.44
CA LYS A 338 28.59 17.20 11.01
C LYS A 338 29.26 16.48 12.17
N ILE A 339 28.70 16.59 13.37
CA ILE A 339 29.08 15.75 14.51
C ILE A 339 28.09 14.59 14.60
N ILE A 340 28.60 13.38 14.79
CA ILE A 340 27.78 12.19 15.02
C ILE A 340 27.82 11.89 16.52
N GLU A 341 26.65 11.73 17.12
CA GLU A 341 26.47 11.33 18.53
C GLU A 341 25.56 10.11 18.59
N TRP A 342 25.78 9.24 19.58
CA TRP A 342 24.91 8.10 19.86
C TRP A 342 24.29 8.25 21.24
N LYS A 343 22.98 8.00 21.34
CA LYS A 343 22.24 8.19 22.60
C LYS A 343 21.22 7.09 22.81
N THR A 344 21.19 6.56 24.03
CA THR A 344 20.18 5.58 24.46
C THR A 344 18.85 6.29 24.74
N PHE A 345 17.77 5.73 24.21
CA PHE A 345 16.39 6.11 24.49
C PHE A 345 15.64 4.91 25.05
N SER A 346 14.59 5.15 25.82
CA SER A 346 13.83 4.06 26.44
C SER A 346 12.98 3.27 25.45
N ASN A 347 12.66 3.83 24.27
CA ASN A 347 11.95 3.13 23.19
C ASN A 347 12.15 3.81 21.82
N PRO A 348 11.89 3.08 20.70
CA PRO A 348 11.98 3.61 19.34
C PRO A 348 11.24 4.92 19.12
N CYS A 349 10.00 5.01 19.63
CA CYS A 349 9.19 6.20 19.48
C CYS A 349 9.88 7.41 20.12
N LYS A 350 10.36 7.30 21.37
CA LYS A 350 11.05 8.41 22.06
C LYS A 350 12.34 8.83 21.35
N ALA A 351 13.07 7.88 20.75
CA ALA A 351 14.22 8.20 19.90
C ALA A 351 13.80 9.01 18.66
N CYS A 352 12.76 8.57 17.96
CA CYS A 352 12.35 9.15 16.69
C CYS A 352 11.63 10.49 16.81
N ILE A 353 10.88 10.72 17.90
CA ILE A 353 10.23 12.01 18.15
C ILE A 353 11.15 13.00 18.87
N TYR A 354 12.39 12.61 19.20
CA TYR A 354 13.34 13.47 19.88
C TYR A 354 13.69 14.68 19.01
N LYS A 355 13.02 15.80 19.30
CA LYS A 355 13.29 17.10 18.66
C LYS A 355 14.31 17.87 19.47
N SER A 356 15.57 17.78 19.07
CA SER A 356 16.58 18.76 19.47
C SER A 356 16.56 19.93 18.48
N LYS A 357 16.82 21.15 18.96
CA LYS A 357 16.94 22.33 18.08
C LYS A 357 18.11 22.23 17.08
N VAL A 358 19.00 21.26 17.24
CA VAL A 358 20.29 21.17 16.53
C VAL A 358 20.63 19.78 16.01
N ASP A 359 19.84 18.75 16.34
CA ASP A 359 20.17 17.36 16.01
C ASP A 359 19.09 16.74 15.12
N LYS A 360 19.52 16.14 14.00
CA LYS A 360 18.70 15.31 13.12
C LYS A 360 18.87 13.85 13.54
N ILE A 361 17.78 13.14 13.80
CA ILE A 361 17.83 11.68 13.99
C ILE A 361 18.08 11.03 12.63
N VAL A 362 19.16 10.25 12.53
CA VAL A 362 19.49 9.48 11.32
C VAL A 362 18.73 8.15 11.32
N GLY A 363 18.58 7.56 12.51
CA GLY A 363 17.88 6.30 12.77
C GLY A 363 18.35 5.69 14.09
N TYR A 364 17.92 4.47 14.41
CA TYR A 364 18.26 3.80 15.66
C TYR A 364 18.54 2.30 15.50
N LYS A 365 19.15 1.67 16.51
CA LYS A 365 19.27 0.21 16.63
C LYS A 365 18.67 -0.24 17.96
N ASN A 366 18.25 -1.50 18.05
CA ASN A 366 17.73 -2.07 19.30
C ASN A 366 18.87 -2.25 20.32
N GLY A 367 18.55 -2.09 21.60
CA GLY A 367 19.49 -2.14 22.72
C GLY A 367 20.09 -0.79 23.09
N GLU A 368 20.85 -0.77 24.18
CA GLU A 368 21.53 0.43 24.66
C GLU A 368 22.80 0.75 23.84
N CYS A 369 23.31 1.98 23.93
CA CYS A 369 24.54 2.41 23.24
C CYS A 369 25.84 1.87 23.88
N GLU A 370 25.82 0.68 24.46
CA GLU A 370 27.03 0.09 25.04
C GLU A 370 28.07 -0.18 23.94
N ASN A 371 29.24 0.47 24.05
CA ASN A 371 30.42 0.31 23.18
C ASN A 371 30.29 0.77 21.71
N ILE A 372 29.67 1.93 21.47
CA ILE A 372 29.76 2.66 20.18
C ILE A 372 30.66 3.88 20.35
#